data_AF-A0A151UE13-F1
#
_entry.id   AF-A0A151UE13-F1
#
_cell.length_a   1.000
_cell.length_b   1.000
_cell.length_c   1.000
_cell.angle_alpha   90.00
_cell.angle_beta   90.00
_cell.angle_gamma   90.00
#
_symmetry.space_group_name_H-M   'P 1'
#
loop_
_entity.id
_entity.type
_entity.pdbx_description
1 polymer ?
#
loop_
_entity_poly.entity_id
_entity_poly.type
_entity_poly.pdbx_seq_one_letter_code
_entity_poly.pdbx_strand_id
1 'polypeptide(L)'
;KNALTRQYQHLFDMENVDLVFEDSALRAVAKKALDRNTGARGLRSILENTLLETMYDLPSRTDVGTVVVNEDVINGTAAPLFKPERLPRIEQKDAAKVDLKVINSKSA
;
A
#
# COMPACT_ATOMS: atom_id res chain seq x y z
N LYS A 1 1.06 -10.11 -6.79
CA LYS A 1 1.86 -9.02 -7.41
C LYS A 1 1.88 -7.70 -6.61
N ASN A 2 0.90 -7.36 -5.77
CA ASN A 2 0.91 -6.11 -4.96
C ASN A 2 0.79 -6.39 -3.46
N ALA A 3 1.52 -7.38 -2.94
CA ALA A 3 1.29 -7.86 -1.57
C ALA A 3 1.67 -6.80 -0.51
N LEU A 4 2.74 -6.05 -0.75
CA LEU A 4 3.29 -5.12 0.24
C LEU A 4 2.45 -3.87 0.41
N THR A 5 1.97 -3.26 -0.68
CA THR A 5 1.06 -2.11 -0.58
C THR A 5 -0.25 -2.50 0.09
N ARG A 6 -0.80 -3.67 -0.23
CA ARG A 6 -1.99 -4.22 0.45
C ARG A 6 -1.77 -4.47 1.94
N GLN A 7 -0.58 -4.89 2.35
CA GLN A 7 -0.24 -5.05 3.77
C GLN A 7 -0.31 -3.72 4.51
N TYR A 8 0.30 -2.66 3.97
CA TYR A 8 0.21 -1.32 4.59
C TYR A 8 -1.19 -0.73 4.52
N GLN A 9 -1.92 -0.96 3.42
CA GLN A 9 -3.33 -0.56 3.32
C GLN A 9 -4.18 -1.22 4.39
N HIS A 10 -3.97 -2.52 4.65
CA HIS A 10 -4.67 -3.22 5.71
C HIS A 10 -4.28 -2.70 7.10
N LEU A 11 -3.00 -2.41 7.33
CA LEU A 11 -2.54 -1.83 8.59
C LEU A 11 -3.20 -0.48 8.88
N PHE A 12 -3.30 0.40 7.88
CA PHE A 12 -3.99 1.69 8.01
C PHE A 12 -5.50 1.50 8.19
N ASP A 13 -6.09 0.49 7.54
CA ASP A 13 -7.52 0.19 7.69
C ASP A 13 -7.88 -0.21 9.13
N MET A 14 -6.97 -0.86 9.87
CA MET A 14 -7.14 -1.17 11.30
C MET A 14 -7.25 0.09 12.15
N GLU A 15 -6.60 1.18 11.74
CA GLU A 15 -6.68 2.51 12.36
C GLU A 15 -7.86 3.34 11.80
N ASN A 16 -8.77 2.71 11.05
CA ASN A 16 -9.87 3.37 10.34
C ASN A 16 -9.45 4.42 9.32
N VAL A 17 -8.28 4.28 8.70
CA VAL A 17 -7.75 5.22 7.69
C VAL A 17 -7.48 4.52 6.37
N ASP A 18 -7.79 5.17 5.25
CA ASP A 18 -7.46 4.67 3.92
C ASP A 18 -6.05 5.12 3.50
N LEU A 19 -5.25 4.18 2.98
CA LEU A 19 -3.94 4.50 2.41
C LEU A 19 -3.96 4.38 0.88
N VAL A 20 -3.64 5.49 0.21
CA VAL A 20 -3.59 5.57 -1.24
C VAL A 20 -2.16 5.82 -1.68
N PHE A 21 -1.64 4.91 -2.51
CA PHE A 21 -0.42 5.15 -3.26
C PHE A 21 -0.80 5.62 -4.66
N GLU A 22 -0.31 6.79 -5.04
CA GLU A 22 -0.34 7.19 -6.44
C GLU A 22 0.61 6.33 -7.27
N ASP A 23 0.33 6.21 -8.57
CA ASP A 23 1.22 5.50 -9.49
C ASP A 23 2.64 6.09 -9.52
N SER A 24 2.76 7.40 -9.27
CA SER A 24 4.03 8.13 -9.12
C SER A 24 4.85 7.57 -7.96
N ALA A 25 4.22 7.37 -6.79
CA ALA A 25 4.86 6.77 -5.62
C ALA A 25 5.34 5.34 -5.89
N LEU A 26 4.51 4.51 -6.55
CA LEU A 26 4.89 3.12 -6.85
C LEU A 26 6.12 3.05 -7.76
N ARG A 27 6.19 3.93 -8.78
CA ARG A 27 7.37 4.05 -9.64
C ARG A 27 8.59 4.53 -8.88
N ALA A 28 8.43 5.53 -8.01
CA ALA A 28 9.51 6.07 -7.19
C ALA A 28 10.10 5.02 -6.24
N VAL A 29 9.26 4.21 -5.59
CA VAL A 29 9.71 3.12 -4.70
C VAL A 29 10.51 2.09 -5.49
N ALA A 30 10.03 1.67 -6.66
CA ALA A 30 10.72 0.72 -7.51
C ALA A 30 12.08 1.27 -7.98
N LYS A 31 12.13 2.52 -8.44
CA LYS A 31 13.35 3.19 -8.85
C LYS A 31 14.36 3.27 -7.71
N LYS A 32 13.94 3.71 -6.52
CA LYS A 32 14.80 3.86 -5.35
C LYS A 32 15.33 2.50 -4.85
N ALA A 33 14.57 1.42 -4.99
CA ALA A 33 15.04 0.07 -4.67
C ALA A 33 16.12 -0.44 -5.65
N LEU A 34 15.96 -0.12 -6.95
CA LEU A 34 16.97 -0.39 -7.98
C LEU A 34 18.25 0.42 -7.72
N ASP A 35 18.13 1.72 -7.48
CA ASP A 35 19.27 2.61 -7.23
C ASP A 35 20.08 2.18 -5.97
N ARG A 36 19.41 1.58 -4.99
CA ARG A 36 20.04 1.02 -3.78
C ARG A 36 20.63 -0.39 -3.96
N ASN A 37 20.54 -0.99 -5.14
CA ASN A 37 20.98 -2.38 -5.42
C ASN A 37 20.39 -3.42 -4.46
N THR A 38 19.18 -3.17 -3.95
CA THR A 38 18.52 -4.04 -2.96
C THR A 38 17.43 -4.93 -3.58
N GLY A 39 17.01 -4.61 -4.83
CA GLY A 39 15.96 -5.33 -5.53
C GLY A 39 14.64 -5.34 -4.74
N ALA A 40 13.86 -6.41 -4.86
CA ALA A 40 12.54 -6.52 -4.22
C ALA A 40 12.59 -6.43 -2.67
N ARG A 41 13.72 -6.75 -2.04
CA ARG A 41 13.90 -6.65 -0.58
C ARG A 41 13.87 -5.20 -0.10
N GLY A 42 14.37 -4.26 -0.91
CA GLY A 42 14.40 -2.83 -0.57
C GLY A 42 13.04 -2.15 -0.58
N LEU A 43 12.03 -2.74 -1.22
CA LEU A 43 10.71 -2.14 -1.32
C LEU A 43 10.07 -1.97 0.08
N ARG A 44 10.25 -2.96 0.96
CA ARG A 44 9.75 -2.92 2.34
C ARG A 44 10.40 -1.80 3.14
N SER A 45 11.73 -1.75 3.15
CA SER A 45 12.44 -0.74 3.95
C SER A 45 12.18 0.68 3.45
N ILE A 46 11.98 0.88 2.15
CA ILE A 46 11.60 2.19 1.61
C ILE A 46 10.21 2.60 2.12
N LEU A 47 9.21 1.73 2.00
CA LEU A 47 7.86 2.04 2.45
C LEU A 47 7.78 2.19 3.97
N GLU A 48 8.46 1.33 4.73
CA GLU A 48 8.51 1.39 6.19
C GLU A 48 9.07 2.73 6.67
N ASN A 49 10.21 3.15 6.12
CA ASN A 49 10.81 4.44 6.47
C ASN A 49 9.91 5.61 6.07
N THR A 50 9.29 5.56 4.89
CA THR A 50 8.41 6.64 4.42
C THR A 50 7.14 6.77 5.27
N LEU A 51 6.59 5.67 5.77
CA LEU A 51 5.33 5.67 6.49
C LEU A 51 5.51 5.74 8.01
N LEU A 52 6.74 5.61 8.54
CA LEU A 52 7.02 5.45 9.97
C LEU A 52 6.38 6.57 10.81
N GLU A 53 6.64 7.83 10.47
CA GLU A 53 6.10 8.98 11.20
C GLU A 53 4.57 9.01 11.15
N THR A 54 4.00 8.76 9.97
CA THR A 54 2.54 8.71 9.82
C THR A 54 1.91 7.61 10.67
N MET A 55 2.49 6.41 10.68
CA MET A 55 2.00 5.29 11.50
C MET A 55 2.12 5.57 13.00
N TYR A 56 3.12 6.34 13.42
CA TYR A 56 3.28 6.74 14.81
C TYR A 56 2.21 7.76 15.24
N ASP A 57 1.91 8.73 14.39
CA ASP A 57 0.95 9.79 14.71
C ASP A 57 -0.51 9.33 14.61
N LEU A 58 -0.81 8.46 13.64
CA LEU A 58 -2.17 8.06 13.29
C LEU A 58 -3.05 7.59 14.47
N PRO A 59 -2.57 6.73 15.40
CA PRO A 59 -3.39 6.28 16.54
C PRO A 59 -3.91 7.41 17.43
N SER A 60 -3.26 8.58 17.40
CA SER A 60 -3.67 9.77 18.17
C SER A 60 -4.51 10.76 17.36
N ARG A 61 -4.60 10.59 16.04
CA ARG A 61 -5.33 11.50 15.13
C ARG A 61 -6.77 11.07 14.97
N THR A 62 -7.67 12.05 15.02
CA THR A 62 -9.12 11.85 14.80
C THR A 62 -9.63 12.63 13.59
N ASP A 63 -8.75 13.38 12.94
CA ASP A 63 -9.04 14.31 11.85
C ASP A 63 -8.67 13.74 10.46
N VAL A 64 -8.29 12.46 10.39
CA VAL A 64 -7.81 11.82 9.16
C VAL A 64 -8.68 10.62 8.81
N GLY A 65 -9.20 10.62 7.59
CA GLY A 65 -9.85 9.46 6.96
C GLY A 65 -9.03 8.86 5.83
N THR A 66 -8.19 9.64 5.15
CA THR A 66 -7.34 9.16 4.04
C THR A 66 -5.93 9.77 4.10
N VAL A 67 -4.92 8.96 3.83
CA VAL A 67 -3.53 9.35 3.58
C VAL A 67 -3.16 9.07 2.13
N VAL A 68 -2.63 10.07 1.43
CA VAL A 68 -2.18 9.93 0.03
C VAL A 68 -0.66 10.10 -0.04
N VAL A 69 -0.01 9.13 -0.68
CA VAL A 69 1.44 9.07 -0.89
C VAL A 69 1.74 9.23 -2.37
N ASN A 70 2.51 10.26 -2.70
CA ASN A 70 3.01 10.54 -4.05
C ASN A 70 4.54 10.34 -4.13
N GLU A 71 5.13 10.63 -5.28
CA GLU A 71 6.59 10.52 -5.49
C GLU A 71 7.42 11.40 -4.53
N ASP A 72 6.99 12.62 -4.25
CA ASP A 72 7.73 13.54 -3.35
C ASP A 72 7.85 12.97 -1.94
N VAL A 73 6.79 12.32 -1.45
CA VAL A 73 6.78 11.64 -0.16
C VAL A 73 7.77 10.46 -0.13
N ILE A 74 7.85 9.68 -1.21
CA ILE A 74 8.84 8.60 -1.32
C ILE A 74 10.27 9.14 -1.34
N ASN A 75 10.47 10.30 -1.97
CA ASN A 75 11.76 10.97 -2.06
C ASN A 75 12.15 11.71 -0.78
N GLY A 76 11.19 11.96 0.12
CA GLY A 76 11.40 12.71 1.36
C GLY A 76 11.45 14.23 1.14
N THR A 77 10.86 14.72 0.04
CA THR A 77 10.79 16.14 -0.30
C THR A 77 9.48 16.79 0.10
N ALA A 78 8.47 15.99 0.48
CA ALA A 78 7.19 16.46 0.99
C ALA A 78 6.61 15.48 2.02
N ALA A 79 5.68 15.96 2.85
CA ALA A 79 4.88 15.14 3.75
C ALA A 79 3.65 14.53 3.03
N PRO A 80 3.08 13.42 3.52
CA PRO A 80 1.85 12.86 2.96
C PRO A 80 0.68 13.85 3.01
N LEU A 81 -0.21 13.74 2.03
CA LEU A 81 -1.45 14.51 2.04
C LEU A 81 -2.49 13.80 2.91
N PHE A 82 -3.04 14.52 3.88
CA PHE A 82 -4.11 14.04 4.75
C PHE A 82 -5.46 14.59 4.30
N LYS A 83 -6.49 13.74 4.26
CA LYS A 83 -7.88 14.14 4.02
C LYS A 83 -8.76 13.61 5.16
N PRO A 84 -9.74 14.39 5.63
CA PRO A 84 -10.62 13.97 6.72
C PRO A 84 -11.60 12.87 6.30
N GLU A 85 -12.00 12.81 5.04
CA GLU A 85 -12.94 11.80 4.57
C GLU A 85 -12.25 10.49 4.21
N ARG A 86 -12.93 9.37 4.52
CA ARG A 86 -12.59 8.04 4.00
C ARG A 86 -13.06 7.88 2.56
N LEU A 87 -12.41 6.99 1.83
CA LEU A 87 -12.84 6.60 0.50
C LEU A 87 -14.15 5.81 0.57
N PRO A 88 -15.05 5.97 -0.41
CA PRO A 88 -16.25 5.15 -0.47
C PRO A 88 -15.85 3.67 -0.65
N ARG A 89 -16.22 2.81 0.31
CA ARG A 89 -16.09 1.36 0.15
C ARG A 89 -17.12 0.89 -0.87
N ILE A 90 -16.67 0.66 -2.10
CA ILE A 90 -17.45 -0.11 -3.05
C ILE A 90 -17.32 -1.57 -2.63
N GLU A 91 -18.37 -2.17 -2.08
CA GLU A 91 -18.41 -3.60 -1.76
C GLU A 91 -18.09 -4.41 -3.03
N GLN A 92 -16.85 -4.87 -3.14
CA GLN A 92 -16.49 -5.87 -4.14
C GLN A 92 -17.05 -7.21 -3.64
N LYS A 93 -18.20 -7.63 -4.17
CA LYS A 93 -18.65 -9.03 -4.05
C LYS A 93 -17.49 -9.94 -4.42
N ASP A 94 -17.20 -10.87 -3.52
CA ASP A 94 -16.01 -11.70 -3.48
C ASP A 94 -15.59 -12.23 -4.85
N ALA A 95 -14.33 -12.01 -5.23
CA ALA A 95 -13.64 -12.75 -6.29
C ALA A 95 -13.38 -14.23 -5.91
N ALA A 96 -14.20 -14.80 -5.02
CA ALA A 96 -14.18 -16.19 -4.57
C ALA A 96 -15.10 -17.04 -5.45
N LYS A 97 -14.83 -17.08 -6.77
CA LYS A 97 -15.31 -18.11 -7.71
C LYS A 97 -14.62 -17.94 -9.06
N VAL A 98 -13.29 -18.05 -9.07
CA VAL A 98 -12.61 -18.52 -10.29
C VAL A 98 -12.30 -19.97 -10.00
N ASP A 99 -13.19 -20.82 -10.51
CA ASP A 99 -13.08 -22.27 -10.48
C ASP A 99 -11.63 -22.68 -10.84
N LEU A 100 -10.89 -23.19 -9.86
CA LEU A 100 -9.90 -24.21 -10.17
C LEU A 100 -10.70 -25.40 -10.72
N LYS A 101 -10.95 -25.39 -12.03
CA LYS A 101 -11.10 -26.63 -12.77
C LYS A 101 -9.77 -27.35 -12.65
N VAL A 102 -9.65 -28.10 -11.56
CA VAL A 102 -8.76 -29.24 -11.44
C VAL A 102 -9.08 -30.11 -12.65
N ILE A 103 -8.26 -29.96 -13.69
CA ILE A 103 -8.14 -30.95 -14.74
C ILE A 103 -7.73 -32.24 -14.04
N ASN A 104 -8.72 -33.08 -13.77
CA ASN A 104 -8.52 -34.40 -13.22
C ASN A 104 -7.43 -35.10 -14.06
N SER A 105 -6.40 -35.48 -13.34
CA SER A 105 -5.43 -36.51 -13.67
C SER A 105 -6.08 -37.66 -14.45
N LYS A 106 -5.63 -37.87 -15.68
CA LYS A 106 -5.38 -39.20 -16.23
C LYS A 106 -4.08 -39.17 -17.02
N SER A 107 -3.02 -39.61 -16.35
CA SER A 107 -1.88 -40.26 -16.99
C SER A 107 -2.18 -41.76 -17.08
N ALA A 108 -1.64 -42.39 -18.12
CA ALA A 108 -1.69 -43.82 -18.49
C ALA A 108 -3.00 -44.30 -19.16
#